data_AF-A0A936MMQ4-F1
#
_entry.id   AF-A0A936MMQ4-F1
#
_cell.length_a   1.000
_cell.length_b   1.000
_cell.length_c   1.000
_cell.angle_alpha   90.00
_cell.angle_beta   90.00
_cell.angle_gamma   90.00
#
_symmetry.space_group_name_H-M   'P 1'
#
loop_
_entity.id
_entity.type
_entity.pdbx_description
1 polymer ?
#
loop_
_entity_poly.entity_id
_entity_poly.type
_entity_poly.pdbx_seq_one_letter_code
_entity_poly.pdbx_strand_id
1 'polypeptide(L)'
;MTIAATCSGGGPVIVIPSELAASWRGTSPPIGVDVPDGWTWGRGDIVCDYDRACDTDTLRDFAQTEYGGVGWLAVGNGAALILDAELMTAWLSDPNGGYILRNYPESELDEAVARQYIAEAEQAGWRELSLVWTLSGGAIFLFDSAFPGAATPDDIEAHDGVAVGEVRPGTYAVSVATTAKQVDVIRVRRVD
;
A
#
# COMPACT_ATOMS: atom_id res chain seq x y z
N MET A 1 -4.73 -20.13 -9.18
CA MET A 1 -3.49 -19.34 -9.18
C MET A 1 -3.41 -18.69 -7.81
N THR A 2 -2.26 -18.77 -7.13
CA THR A 2 -2.12 -18.18 -5.79
C THR A 2 -1.99 -16.67 -5.94
N ILE A 3 -2.82 -15.93 -5.21
CA ILE A 3 -2.79 -14.46 -5.19
C ILE A 3 -1.59 -14.03 -4.35
N ALA A 4 -0.81 -13.07 -4.84
CA ALA A 4 0.31 -12.53 -4.07
C ALA A 4 -0.23 -11.77 -2.85
N ALA A 5 0.27 -12.07 -1.65
CA ALA A 5 -0.18 -11.45 -0.42
C ALA A 5 0.97 -11.20 0.54
N THR A 6 0.79 -10.22 1.43
CA THR A 6 1.71 -9.85 2.50
C THR A 6 0.91 -9.33 3.71
N CYS A 7 1.57 -9.14 4.83
CA CYS A 7 1.07 -8.42 6.00
C CYS A 7 2.21 -7.57 6.59
N SER A 8 1.87 -6.73 7.56
CA SER A 8 2.86 -6.07 8.41
C SER A 8 3.03 -6.84 9.72
N GLY A 9 4.12 -6.60 10.44
CA GLY A 9 4.32 -7.06 11.83
C GLY A 9 3.87 -6.07 12.92
N GLY A 10 2.99 -5.12 12.62
CA GLY A 10 2.46 -4.18 13.63
C GLY A 10 2.13 -2.76 13.16
N GLY A 11 1.82 -2.55 11.88
CA GLY A 11 1.56 -1.22 11.34
C GLY A 11 0.91 -1.23 9.95
N PRO A 12 1.02 -0.13 9.19
CA PRO A 12 0.48 -0.08 7.84
C PRO A 12 1.25 -0.97 6.88
N VAL A 13 0.56 -1.47 5.85
CA VAL A 13 1.18 -1.94 4.61
C VAL A 13 1.31 -0.75 3.66
N ILE A 14 2.45 -0.62 2.99
CA ILE A 14 2.66 0.39 1.95
C ILE A 14 2.51 -0.23 0.57
N VAL A 15 1.87 0.48 -0.36
CA VAL A 15 1.88 0.16 -1.80
C VAL A 15 2.56 1.27 -2.57
N ILE A 16 3.63 0.93 -3.26
CA ILE A 16 4.50 1.92 -3.90
C ILE A 16 4.91 1.47 -5.31
N PRO A 17 4.93 2.38 -6.31
CA PRO A 17 5.59 2.12 -7.60
C PRO A 17 7.01 1.58 -7.41
N SER A 18 7.41 0.56 -8.19
CA SER A 18 8.72 -0.06 -8.03
C SER A 18 9.87 0.93 -8.22
N GLU A 19 9.72 1.92 -9.11
CA GLU A 19 10.70 3.00 -9.32
C GLU A 19 10.88 3.94 -8.12
N LEU A 20 9.93 3.95 -7.17
CA LEU A 20 9.98 4.78 -5.97
C LEU A 20 10.34 3.98 -4.71
N ALA A 21 10.34 2.64 -4.77
CA ALA A 21 10.49 1.77 -3.61
C ALA A 21 11.75 2.08 -2.79
N ALA A 22 12.90 2.31 -3.44
CA ALA A 22 14.16 2.66 -2.77
C ALA A 22 14.15 4.04 -2.07
N SER A 23 13.15 4.89 -2.32
CA SER A 23 12.98 6.17 -1.64
C SER A 23 12.26 6.03 -0.30
N TRP A 24 11.58 4.91 -0.05
CA TRP A 24 10.91 4.65 1.22
C TRP A 24 11.93 4.27 2.29
N ARG A 25 11.95 4.99 3.41
CA ARG A 25 12.93 4.81 4.49
C ARG A 25 12.43 3.94 5.64
N GLY A 26 11.12 3.66 5.69
CA GLY A 26 10.48 2.99 6.81
C GLY A 26 10.83 3.66 8.13
N THR A 27 11.35 2.90 9.08
CA THR A 27 11.79 3.38 10.40
C THR A 27 13.17 4.07 10.41
N SER A 28 13.88 4.11 9.27
CA SER A 28 15.15 4.82 9.15
C SER A 28 14.95 6.33 9.19
N PRO A 29 15.93 7.10 9.67
CA PRO A 29 15.82 8.55 9.67
C PRO A 29 15.75 9.11 8.23
N PRO A 30 15.08 10.27 8.05
CA PRO A 30 15.04 10.95 6.75
C PRO A 30 16.43 11.34 6.26
N ILE A 31 16.60 11.40 4.94
CA ILE A 31 17.88 11.77 4.32
C ILE A 31 18.18 13.25 4.60
N GLY A 32 19.41 13.54 4.99
CA GLY A 32 19.91 14.92 5.18
C GLY A 32 19.50 15.56 6.50
N VAL A 33 18.95 14.80 7.43
CA VAL A 33 18.63 15.26 8.80
C VAL A 33 19.78 14.87 9.74
N ASP A 34 20.19 15.80 10.59
CA ASP A 34 21.12 15.53 11.69
C ASP A 34 20.40 14.74 12.78
N VAL A 35 20.75 13.46 12.92
CA VAL A 35 20.12 12.54 13.88
C VAL A 35 20.90 12.58 15.19
N PRO A 36 20.27 12.91 16.34
CA PRO A 36 20.96 12.91 17.61
C PRO A 36 21.31 11.49 18.05
N ASP A 37 22.39 11.37 18.84
CA ASP A 37 22.81 10.09 19.40
C ASP A 37 21.67 9.44 20.19
N GLY A 38 21.40 8.16 19.89
CA GLY A 38 20.35 7.38 20.55
C GLY A 38 18.92 7.66 20.08
N TRP A 39 18.74 8.40 18.98
CA TRP A 39 17.42 8.53 18.34
C TRP A 39 16.85 7.17 17.94
N THR A 40 15.53 7.02 18.10
CA THR A 40 14.74 5.88 17.61
C THR A 40 13.47 6.42 16.98
N TRP A 41 12.92 5.73 15.99
CA TRP A 41 11.57 6.01 15.48
C TRP A 41 10.53 5.98 16.61
N GLY A 42 9.42 6.70 16.42
CA GLY A 42 8.38 6.88 17.44
C GLY A 42 8.82 7.69 18.67
N ARG A 43 10.01 8.31 18.66
CA ARG A 43 10.53 9.14 19.76
C ARG A 43 11.17 10.44 19.26
N GLY A 44 10.80 11.55 19.90
CA GLY A 44 11.39 12.86 19.64
C GLY A 44 10.82 13.55 18.40
N ASP A 45 11.57 14.55 17.89
CA ASP A 45 11.06 15.49 16.88
C ASP A 45 11.37 15.09 15.42
N ILE A 46 12.21 14.07 15.21
CA ILE A 46 12.52 13.56 13.87
C ILE A 46 11.49 12.48 13.52
N VAL A 47 10.73 12.74 12.46
CA VAL A 47 9.65 11.89 11.98
C VAL A 47 10.13 11.10 10.76
N CYS A 48 10.13 9.77 10.85
CA CYS A 48 10.48 8.92 9.72
C CYS A 48 9.26 8.64 8.82
N ASP A 49 9.47 7.90 7.72
CA ASP A 49 8.39 7.54 6.81
C ASP A 49 7.34 6.64 7.46
N TYR A 50 7.77 5.70 8.32
CA TYR A 50 6.87 4.87 9.11
C TYR A 50 6.01 5.69 10.08
N ASP A 51 6.59 6.64 10.80
CA ASP A 51 5.84 7.52 11.72
C ASP A 51 4.76 8.30 10.95
N ARG A 52 5.09 8.78 9.73
CA ARG A 52 4.12 9.42 8.84
C ARG A 52 3.02 8.45 8.40
N ALA A 53 3.36 7.22 8.02
CA ALA A 53 2.35 6.23 7.62
C ALA A 53 1.37 5.90 8.75
N CYS A 54 1.83 5.88 10.00
CA CYS A 54 1.01 5.62 11.18
C CYS A 54 0.15 6.83 11.61
N ASP A 55 0.53 8.05 11.23
CA ASP A 55 -0.22 9.26 11.57
C ASP A 55 -1.23 9.60 10.46
N THR A 56 -2.50 9.26 10.72
CA THR A 56 -3.62 9.50 9.81
C THR A 56 -3.80 10.97 9.42
N ASP A 57 -3.38 11.92 10.25
CA ASP A 57 -3.48 13.36 9.94
C ASP A 57 -2.48 13.79 8.85
N THR A 58 -1.44 12.99 8.62
CA THR A 58 -0.48 13.23 7.53
C THR A 58 -0.94 12.62 6.20
N LEU A 59 -1.88 11.67 6.24
CA LEU A 59 -2.36 10.94 5.07
C LEU A 59 -3.36 11.78 4.27
N ARG A 60 -3.12 11.87 2.96
CA ARG A 60 -4.04 12.55 2.05
C ARG A 60 -5.18 11.65 1.65
N ASP A 61 -6.35 12.27 1.48
CA ASP A 61 -7.62 11.61 1.16
C ASP A 61 -7.99 10.44 2.07
N PHE A 62 -7.51 10.44 3.31
CA PHE A 62 -7.71 9.32 4.21
C PHE A 62 -9.20 8.92 4.29
N ALA A 63 -9.45 7.67 3.96
CA ALA A 63 -10.74 7.03 4.01
C ALA A 63 -10.69 6.01 5.13
N GLN A 64 -11.27 6.37 6.28
CA GLN A 64 -11.46 5.46 7.40
C GLN A 64 -12.36 4.30 6.96
N THR A 65 -11.93 3.08 7.27
CA THR A 65 -12.71 1.85 7.15
C THR A 65 -12.90 1.24 8.54
N GLU A 66 -13.63 0.12 8.64
CA GLU A 66 -13.91 -0.49 9.94
C GLU A 66 -12.62 -0.88 10.69
N TYR A 67 -11.63 -1.39 9.95
CA TYR A 67 -10.44 -2.03 10.52
C TYR A 67 -9.15 -1.24 10.28
N GLY A 68 -9.25 0.03 9.87
CA GLY A 68 -8.12 0.89 9.57
C GLY A 68 -8.52 1.96 8.57
N GLY A 69 -7.76 2.09 7.49
CA GLY A 69 -8.13 3.01 6.41
C GLY A 69 -7.16 2.99 5.24
N VAL A 70 -7.46 3.83 4.26
CA VAL A 70 -6.65 3.99 3.06
C VAL A 70 -6.40 5.47 2.83
N GLY A 71 -5.14 5.84 2.71
CA GLY A 71 -4.71 7.19 2.35
C GLY A 71 -3.42 7.15 1.56
N TRP A 72 -2.81 8.29 1.30
CA TRP A 72 -1.54 8.32 0.57
C TRP A 72 -0.59 9.41 1.07
N LEU A 73 0.70 9.17 0.85
CA LEU A 73 1.80 10.06 1.23
C LEU A 73 2.72 10.33 0.04
N ALA A 74 3.30 11.52 0.00
CA ALA A 74 4.39 11.82 -0.91
C ALA A 74 5.66 11.05 -0.50
N VAL A 75 6.31 10.41 -1.48
CA VAL A 75 7.56 9.67 -1.32
C VAL A 75 8.45 9.98 -2.51
N GLY A 76 9.63 10.55 -2.24
CA GLY A 76 10.52 11.05 -3.30
C GLY A 76 9.81 12.07 -4.21
N ASN A 77 9.82 11.81 -5.51
CA ASN A 77 9.14 12.61 -6.53
C ASN A 77 7.74 12.08 -6.92
N GLY A 78 7.20 11.13 -6.16
CA GLY A 78 5.87 10.57 -6.38
C GLY A 78 5.13 10.34 -5.07
N ALA A 79 4.36 9.26 -5.00
CA ALA A 79 3.53 8.97 -3.84
C ALA A 79 3.38 7.46 -3.65
N ALA A 80 3.16 7.08 -2.40
CA ALA A 80 2.79 5.73 -2.00
C ALA A 80 1.40 5.74 -1.37
N LEU A 81 0.66 4.66 -1.60
CA LEU A 81 -0.60 4.39 -0.93
C LEU A 81 -0.29 3.74 0.42
N ILE A 82 -0.95 4.20 1.47
CA ILE A 82 -0.82 3.69 2.82
C ILE A 82 -2.10 2.96 3.17
N LEU A 83 -1.95 1.70 3.56
CA LEU A 83 -2.99 0.80 3.96
C LEU A 83 -2.89 0.63 5.47
N ASP A 84 -3.62 1.45 6.22
CA ASP A 84 -3.55 1.53 7.68
C ASP A 84 -4.05 0.24 8.34
N ALA A 85 -3.51 -0.06 9.52
CA ALA A 85 -3.64 -1.29 10.29
C ALA A 85 -2.94 -2.54 9.74
N GLU A 86 -2.65 -3.45 10.66
CA GLU A 86 -2.05 -4.76 10.41
C GLU A 86 -3.12 -5.72 9.83
N LEU A 87 -3.29 -5.68 8.51
CA LEU A 87 -4.25 -6.52 7.81
C LEU A 87 -3.57 -7.26 6.66
N MET A 88 -3.92 -8.54 6.51
CA MET A 88 -3.59 -9.32 5.32
C MET A 88 -3.99 -8.55 4.08
N THR A 89 -3.04 -8.37 3.18
CA THR A 89 -3.16 -7.53 2.00
C THR A 89 -2.75 -8.32 0.77
N ALA A 90 -3.68 -8.50 -0.15
CA ALA A 90 -3.49 -9.32 -1.34
C ALA A 90 -3.61 -8.50 -2.63
N TRP A 91 -2.84 -8.84 -3.66
CA TRP A 91 -2.89 -8.23 -4.98
C TRP A 91 -3.43 -9.19 -6.03
N LEU A 92 -4.51 -8.80 -6.70
CA LEU A 92 -5.05 -9.49 -7.88
C LEU A 92 -4.81 -8.65 -9.15
N SER A 93 -4.00 -9.17 -10.07
CA SER A 93 -3.77 -8.54 -11.36
C SER A 93 -5.02 -8.54 -12.26
N ASP A 94 -5.17 -7.47 -13.04
CA ASP A 94 -6.23 -7.31 -14.04
C ASP A 94 -5.63 -6.70 -15.33
N PRO A 95 -6.17 -6.98 -16.53
CA PRO A 95 -5.62 -6.42 -17.77
C PRO A 95 -5.44 -4.89 -17.79
N ASN A 96 -6.23 -4.16 -17.00
CA ASN A 96 -6.16 -2.70 -16.89
C ASN A 96 -5.56 -2.21 -15.56
N GLY A 97 -4.79 -3.04 -14.86
CA GLY A 97 -4.14 -2.71 -13.58
C GLY A 97 -4.31 -3.83 -12.57
N GLY A 98 -5.07 -3.59 -11.51
CA GLY A 98 -5.40 -4.64 -10.55
C GLY A 98 -6.14 -4.13 -9.32
N TYR A 99 -6.28 -5.03 -8.36
CA TYR A 99 -7.02 -4.82 -7.13
C TYR A 99 -6.19 -5.24 -5.93
N ILE A 100 -6.27 -4.44 -4.87
CA ILE A 100 -5.76 -4.79 -3.55
C ILE A 100 -6.96 -5.15 -2.69
N LEU A 101 -6.90 -6.29 -2.01
CA LEU A 101 -7.95 -6.75 -1.10
C LEU A 101 -7.40 -6.85 0.31
N ARG A 102 -8.16 -6.34 1.29
CA ARG A 102 -7.78 -6.37 2.72
C ARG A 102 -8.93 -6.84 3.58
N ASN A 103 -8.59 -7.39 4.75
CA ASN A 103 -9.55 -7.86 5.75
C ASN A 103 -10.52 -8.94 5.22
N TYR A 104 -10.05 -9.81 4.33
CA TYR A 104 -10.82 -10.99 3.94
C TYR A 104 -10.71 -12.06 5.05
N PRO A 105 -11.81 -12.75 5.40
CA PRO A 105 -11.87 -13.65 6.56
C PRO A 105 -11.17 -15.00 6.35
N GLU A 106 -10.79 -15.30 5.11
CA GLU A 106 -10.20 -16.58 4.75
C GLU A 106 -8.68 -16.53 4.94
N SER A 107 -8.10 -17.60 5.51
CA SER A 107 -6.65 -17.70 5.69
C SER A 107 -5.87 -17.70 4.36
N GLU A 108 -6.54 -18.07 3.26
CA GLU A 108 -6.04 -17.98 1.90
C GLU A 108 -7.14 -17.42 1.00
N LEU A 109 -6.80 -16.43 0.17
CA LEU A 109 -7.72 -15.83 -0.80
C LEU A 109 -7.48 -16.45 -2.18
N ASP A 110 -8.52 -17.08 -2.74
CA ASP A 110 -8.49 -17.49 -4.15
C ASP A 110 -9.09 -16.43 -5.09
N GLU A 111 -8.83 -16.57 -6.38
CA GLU A 111 -9.27 -15.62 -7.39
C GLU A 111 -10.81 -15.54 -7.53
N ALA A 112 -11.53 -16.64 -7.36
CA ALA A 112 -12.98 -16.63 -7.48
C ALA A 112 -13.61 -15.84 -6.33
N VAL A 113 -13.12 -16.03 -5.11
CA VAL A 113 -13.53 -15.26 -3.92
C VAL A 113 -13.12 -13.79 -4.06
N ALA A 114 -11.89 -13.51 -4.49
CA ALA A 114 -11.43 -12.13 -4.73
C ALA A 114 -12.34 -11.39 -5.73
N ARG A 115 -12.72 -12.05 -6.83
CA ARG A 115 -13.62 -11.48 -7.84
C ARG A 115 -15.05 -11.27 -7.32
N GLN A 116 -15.51 -12.07 -6.36
CA GLN A 116 -16.79 -11.81 -5.67
C GLN A 116 -16.71 -10.52 -4.85
N TYR A 117 -15.65 -10.30 -4.07
CA TYR A 117 -15.48 -9.05 -3.31
C TYR A 117 -15.36 -7.83 -4.22
N ILE A 118 -14.70 -7.95 -5.37
CA ILE A 118 -14.63 -6.87 -6.36
C ILE A 118 -16.05 -6.55 -6.90
N ALA A 119 -16.85 -7.57 -7.21
CA ALA A 119 -18.23 -7.35 -7.65
C ALA A 119 -19.12 -6.72 -6.56
N GLU A 120 -18.92 -7.08 -5.29
CA GLU A 120 -19.58 -6.43 -4.14
C GLU A 120 -19.13 -4.96 -4.01
N ALA A 121 -17.84 -4.66 -4.21
CA ALA A 121 -17.29 -3.31 -4.17
C ALA A 121 -17.86 -2.40 -5.27
N GLU A 122 -18.07 -2.92 -6.48
CA GLU A 122 -18.75 -2.19 -7.57
C GLU A 122 -20.18 -1.76 -7.18
N GLN A 123 -20.88 -2.54 -6.34
CA GLN A 123 -22.21 -2.19 -5.84
C GLN A 123 -22.15 -1.20 -4.66
N ALA A 124 -21.11 -1.26 -3.85
CA ALA A 124 -20.90 -0.35 -2.72
C ALA A 124 -20.56 1.08 -3.18
N GLY A 125 -19.95 1.21 -4.37
CA GLY A 125 -19.59 2.48 -4.97
C GLY A 125 -18.17 2.91 -4.63
N TRP A 126 -17.46 3.40 -5.64
CA TRP A 126 -16.05 3.79 -5.52
C TRP A 126 -15.89 5.24 -5.08
N ARG A 127 -15.00 5.45 -4.13
CA ARG A 127 -14.42 6.76 -3.83
C ARG A 127 -13.07 6.87 -4.53
N GLU A 128 -12.96 7.79 -5.48
CA GLU A 128 -11.69 8.13 -6.12
C GLU A 128 -10.78 8.87 -5.13
N LEU A 129 -9.50 8.51 -5.09
CA LEU A 129 -8.46 9.26 -4.39
C LEU A 129 -7.83 10.27 -5.35
N SER A 130 -7.30 11.39 -4.86
CA SER A 130 -6.50 12.33 -5.66
C SER A 130 -5.07 11.82 -5.95
N LEU A 131 -4.88 10.50 -5.92
CA LEU A 131 -3.63 9.81 -6.20
C LEU A 131 -3.61 9.35 -7.66
N VAL A 132 -2.57 9.77 -8.37
CA VAL A 132 -2.26 9.32 -9.73
C VAL A 132 -0.82 8.83 -9.76
N TRP A 133 -0.62 7.61 -10.28
CA TRP A 133 0.69 7.06 -10.54
C TRP A 133 1.01 7.07 -12.02
N THR A 134 2.23 7.46 -12.38
CA THR A 134 2.78 7.22 -13.70
C THR A 134 3.85 6.15 -13.55
N LEU A 135 3.56 4.96 -14.05
CA LEU A 135 4.40 3.79 -13.90
C LEU A 135 5.21 3.55 -15.17
N SER A 136 6.51 3.43 -15.01
CA SER A 136 7.46 3.10 -16.08
C SER A 136 8.03 1.68 -15.92
N GLY A 137 8.17 1.21 -14.66
CA GLY A 137 8.78 -0.08 -14.31
C GLY A 137 7.84 -1.28 -14.40
N GLY A 138 6.55 -1.07 -14.59
CA GLY A 138 5.56 -2.14 -14.76
C GLY A 138 5.32 -3.00 -13.51
N ALA A 139 5.62 -2.47 -12.33
CA ALA A 139 5.33 -3.16 -11.07
C ALA A 139 5.00 -2.17 -9.95
N ILE A 140 4.21 -2.65 -9.01
CA ILE A 140 4.02 -2.05 -7.69
C ILE A 140 4.45 -3.06 -6.63
N PHE A 141 5.02 -2.57 -5.53
CA PHE A 141 5.39 -3.40 -4.39
C PHE A 141 4.48 -3.12 -3.22
N LEU A 142 4.09 -4.18 -2.53
CA LEU A 142 3.31 -4.16 -1.31
C LEU A 142 4.15 -4.82 -0.22
N PHE A 143 4.43 -4.10 0.86
CA PHE A 143 5.24 -4.62 1.96
C PHE A 143 5.00 -3.86 3.27
N ASP A 144 5.55 -4.39 4.36
CA ASP A 144 5.51 -3.77 5.69
C ASP A 144 6.20 -2.40 5.69
N SER A 145 5.44 -1.35 6.03
CA SER A 145 5.93 0.03 5.99
C SER A 145 7.04 0.35 7.01
N ALA A 146 7.27 -0.48 8.02
CA ALA A 146 8.36 -0.28 8.98
C ALA A 146 9.75 -0.50 8.36
N PHE A 147 9.83 -1.26 7.26
CA PHE A 147 11.07 -1.62 6.60
C PHE A 147 11.44 -0.61 5.52
N PRO A 148 12.73 -0.30 5.34
CA PRO A 148 13.17 0.47 4.19
C PRO A 148 12.87 -0.31 2.90
N GLY A 149 12.45 0.41 1.86
CA GLY A 149 12.29 -0.19 0.54
C GLY A 149 13.62 -0.31 -0.20
N ALA A 150 13.59 -1.05 -1.31
CA ALA A 150 14.74 -1.26 -2.17
C ALA A 150 14.31 -1.27 -3.65
N ALA A 151 15.28 -1.22 -4.56
CA ALA A 151 15.00 -1.21 -6.00
C ALA A 151 14.47 -2.56 -6.52
N THR A 152 14.76 -3.66 -5.81
CA THR A 152 14.27 -4.99 -6.11
C THR A 152 13.53 -5.56 -4.90
N PRO A 153 12.48 -6.38 -5.09
CA PRO A 153 11.69 -6.90 -3.98
C PRO A 153 12.49 -7.87 -3.10
N ASP A 154 13.45 -8.60 -3.67
CA ASP A 154 14.30 -9.56 -2.95
C ASP A 154 15.24 -8.86 -1.93
N ASP A 155 15.51 -7.57 -2.12
CA ASP A 155 16.33 -6.76 -1.22
C ASP A 155 15.51 -6.09 -0.09
N ILE A 156 14.20 -6.30 -0.04
CA ILE A 156 13.32 -5.74 1.01
C ILE A 156 13.10 -6.80 2.10
N GLU A 157 13.64 -6.57 3.29
CA GLU A 157 13.59 -7.51 4.42
C GLU A 157 12.26 -7.49 5.21
N ALA A 158 11.14 -7.19 4.54
CA ALA A 158 9.83 -7.06 5.18
C ALA A 158 9.36 -8.36 5.85
N HIS A 159 8.62 -8.23 6.96
CA HIS A 159 8.29 -9.35 7.86
C HIS A 159 7.66 -10.57 7.15
N ASP A 160 6.60 -10.33 6.37
CA ASP A 160 5.90 -11.36 5.59
C ASP A 160 6.22 -11.28 4.09
N GLY A 161 7.41 -10.74 3.77
CA GLY A 161 7.89 -10.57 2.40
C GLY A 161 7.15 -9.48 1.62
N VAL A 162 7.42 -9.44 0.32
CA VAL A 162 6.89 -8.45 -0.61
C VAL A 162 5.90 -9.10 -1.57
N ALA A 163 4.67 -8.60 -1.60
CA ALA A 163 3.76 -8.92 -2.70
C ALA A 163 4.05 -7.98 -3.87
N VAL A 164 4.24 -8.57 -5.07
CA VAL A 164 4.54 -7.83 -6.29
C VAL A 164 3.32 -7.84 -7.21
N GLY A 165 2.83 -6.65 -7.54
CA GLY A 165 1.78 -6.46 -8.52
C GLY A 165 2.35 -6.07 -9.87
N GLU A 166 2.37 -7.01 -10.81
CA GLU A 166 2.74 -6.72 -12.19
C GLU A 166 1.64 -5.91 -12.89
N VAL A 167 2.03 -4.80 -13.49
CA VAL A 167 1.15 -3.90 -14.24
C VAL A 167 1.88 -3.43 -15.51
N ARG A 168 1.13 -2.95 -16.50
CA ARG A 168 1.79 -2.35 -17.67
C ARG A 168 2.30 -0.95 -17.34
N PRO A 169 3.32 -0.45 -18.05
CA PRO A 169 3.62 0.97 -18.00
C PRO A 169 2.42 1.81 -18.43
N GLY A 170 2.18 2.93 -17.74
CA GLY A 170 1.04 3.81 -17.99
C GLY A 170 0.66 4.64 -16.78
N THR A 171 -0.43 5.38 -16.92
CA THR A 171 -1.00 6.24 -15.88
C THR A 171 -2.15 5.53 -15.18
N TYR A 172 -2.14 5.54 -13.85
CA TYR A 172 -3.08 4.82 -13.01
C TYR A 172 -3.76 5.75 -12.01
N ALA A 173 -5.08 5.64 -11.90
CA ALA A 173 -5.87 6.24 -10.83
C ALA A 173 -6.20 5.18 -9.77
N VAL A 174 -6.36 5.63 -8.52
CA VAL A 174 -6.64 4.76 -7.38
C VAL A 174 -7.99 5.12 -6.77
N SER A 175 -8.82 4.10 -6.55
CA SER A 175 -10.12 4.25 -5.90
C SER A 175 -10.34 3.18 -4.84
N VAL A 176 -11.09 3.50 -3.79
CA VAL A 176 -11.40 2.60 -2.68
C VAL A 176 -12.90 2.37 -2.56
N ALA A 177 -13.29 1.14 -2.20
CA ALA A 177 -14.63 0.77 -1.80
C ALA A 177 -14.55 -0.30 -0.71
N THR A 178 -15.49 -0.29 0.23
CA THR A 178 -15.60 -1.28 1.29
C THR A 178 -16.88 -2.08 1.10
N THR A 179 -16.79 -3.40 1.06
CA THR A 179 -17.96 -4.26 0.89
C THR A 179 -18.85 -4.25 2.14
N ALA A 180 -20.07 -4.79 2.02
CA ALA A 180 -20.95 -4.97 3.18
C ALA A 180 -20.36 -5.90 4.26
N LYS A 181 -19.38 -6.74 3.89
CA LYS A 181 -18.63 -7.61 4.82
C LYS A 181 -17.38 -6.93 5.38
N GLN A 182 -17.22 -5.63 5.18
CA GLN A 182 -16.08 -4.84 5.65
C GLN A 182 -14.74 -5.31 5.04
N VAL A 183 -14.77 -5.85 3.83
CA VAL A 183 -13.57 -6.12 3.03
C VAL A 183 -13.24 -4.85 2.26
N ASP A 184 -12.05 -4.33 2.43
CA ASP A 184 -11.59 -3.15 1.70
C ASP A 184 -11.02 -3.60 0.35
N VAL A 185 -11.52 -2.99 -0.72
CA VAL A 185 -11.05 -3.20 -2.08
C VAL A 185 -10.51 -1.88 -2.62
N ILE A 186 -9.25 -1.90 -3.02
CA ILE A 186 -8.60 -0.76 -3.67
C ILE A 186 -8.38 -1.14 -5.12
N ARG A 187 -8.93 -0.35 -6.04
CA ARG A 187 -8.76 -0.53 -7.48
C ARG A 187 -7.66 0.40 -7.98
N VAL A 188 -6.67 -0.19 -8.64
CA VAL A 188 -5.60 0.51 -9.35
C VAL A 188 -5.90 0.37 -10.84
N ARG A 189 -6.42 1.42 -11.46
CA ARG A 189 -6.96 1.37 -12.83
C ARG A 189 -6.19 2.27 -13.76
N ARG A 190 -5.76 1.74 -14.90
CA ARG A 190 -5.14 2.49 -15.98
C ARG A 190 -6.12 3.50 -16.59
N VAL A 191 -5.66 4.71 -16.87
CA VAL A 191 -6.48 5.83 -17.37
C VAL A 191 -6.00 6.46 -18.68
N ASP A 192 -4.95 5.89 -19.30
CA ASP A 192 -4.44 6.27 -20.62
C ASP A 192 -4.56 5.17 -21.68
#